data_AF-A0A835HZY6-F1
#
_entry.id   AF-A0A835HZY6-F1
#
_cell.length_a   1.000
_cell.length_b   1.000
_cell.length_c   1.000
_cell.angle_alpha   90.00
_cell.angle_beta   90.00
_cell.angle_gamma   90.00
#
_symmetry.space_group_name_H-M   'P 1'
#
loop_
_entity.id
_entity.type
_entity.pdbx_description
1 polymer ?
#
loop_
_entity_poly.entity_id
_entity_poly.type
_entity_poly.pdbx_seq_one_letter_code
_entity_poly.pdbx_strand_id
1 'polypeptide(L)'
;MLEWTSGGCGVSDYKTNSSRSSKPILSLVLALSLEKRSIPRCNVLEVLYLNGLTGKLNAGSVTSALKLNEKMFLEKFVMKYQDAVPKMVIAYKSKIGLAELEEKDGLQEMQKG
;
A
#
# COMPACT_ATOMS: atom_id res chain seq x y z
N MET A 1 -41.85 -28.55 18.25
CA MET A 1 -41.78 -27.27 18.96
C MET A 1 -40.46 -27.23 19.71
N LEU A 2 -39.38 -26.86 19.01
CA LEU A 2 -38.07 -26.60 19.60
C LEU A 2 -37.54 -25.34 18.90
N GLU A 3 -37.45 -24.27 19.68
CA GLU A 3 -36.93 -22.97 19.27
C GLU A 3 -35.41 -23.01 19.22
N TRP A 4 -34.84 -22.64 18.07
CA TRP A 4 -33.45 -22.22 17.95
C TRP A 4 -33.47 -20.77 17.45
N THR A 5 -33.50 -19.82 18.37
CA THR A 5 -33.08 -18.44 18.11
C THR A 5 -31.58 -18.37 18.36
N SER A 6 -30.81 -18.43 17.28
CA SER A 6 -29.45 -17.89 17.28
C SER A 6 -29.06 -17.56 15.85
N GLY A 7 -28.96 -16.25 15.58
CA GLY A 7 -28.63 -15.71 14.27
C GLY A 7 -27.27 -16.21 13.81
N GLY A 8 -27.28 -17.18 12.90
CA GLY A 8 -26.13 -17.49 12.08
C GLY A 8 -26.03 -16.42 10.98
N CYS A 9 -24.99 -15.58 11.03
CA CYS A 9 -24.46 -15.02 9.81
C CYS A 9 -23.97 -16.21 8.98
N GLY A 10 -24.76 -16.62 8.00
CA GLY A 10 -24.37 -17.64 7.05
C GLY A 10 -23.06 -17.21 6.42
N VAL A 11 -21.98 -17.91 6.75
CA VAL A 11 -20.82 -17.94 5.86
C VAL A 11 -21.34 -18.70 4.65
N SER A 12 -21.80 -17.96 3.65
CA SER A 12 -22.04 -18.55 2.35
C SER A 12 -20.69 -19.07 1.89
N ASP A 13 -20.52 -20.39 1.95
CA ASP A 13 -19.45 -21.07 1.24
C ASP A 13 -19.60 -20.65 -0.22
N TYR A 14 -18.77 -19.70 -0.65
CA TYR A 14 -18.67 -19.34 -2.06
C TYR A 14 -18.03 -20.56 -2.73
N LYS A 15 -18.87 -21.53 -3.08
CA LYS A 15 -18.46 -22.67 -3.86
C LYS A 15 -18.23 -22.15 -5.27
N THR A 16 -17.01 -21.66 -5.53
CA THR A 16 -16.57 -21.25 -6.86
C THR A 16 -16.53 -22.48 -7.74
N ASN A 17 -17.65 -22.79 -8.37
CA ASN A 17 -17.63 -23.59 -9.58
C ASN A 17 -16.94 -22.73 -10.64
N SER A 18 -15.76 -23.13 -11.09
CA SER A 18 -15.14 -22.53 -12.27
C SER A 18 -14.35 -23.61 -12.98
N SER A 19 -15.08 -24.36 -13.79
CA SER A 19 -14.54 -25.19 -14.85
C SER A 19 -14.07 -24.29 -16.01
N ARG A 20 -12.83 -24.53 -16.47
CA ARG A 20 -12.02 -23.82 -17.49
C ARG A 20 -11.28 -22.59 -16.96
N SER A 21 -9.98 -22.40 -17.14
CA SER A 21 -8.91 -23.14 -17.83
C SER A 21 -7.65 -22.29 -17.61
N SER A 22 -6.54 -22.92 -17.21
CA SER A 22 -5.15 -22.44 -17.32
C SER A 22 -4.94 -20.93 -17.57
N LYS A 23 -4.53 -20.19 -16.53
CA LYS A 23 -3.43 -19.19 -16.61
C LYS A 23 -2.73 -19.06 -15.25
N PRO A 24 -1.95 -20.07 -14.79
CA PRO A 24 -1.22 -19.99 -13.52
C PRO A 24 -0.27 -18.78 -13.47
N ILE A 25 0.27 -18.37 -14.63
CA ILE A 25 1.25 -17.30 -14.76
C ILE A 25 0.64 -15.92 -14.43
N LEU A 26 -0.59 -15.63 -14.86
CA LEU A 26 -1.22 -14.32 -14.60
C LEU A 26 -1.49 -14.13 -13.10
N SER A 27 -1.97 -15.17 -12.41
CA SER A 27 -2.17 -15.15 -10.96
C SER A 27 -0.86 -14.86 -10.22
N LEU A 28 0.23 -15.51 -10.64
CA LEU A 28 1.55 -15.32 -10.04
C LEU A 28 2.12 -13.93 -10.31
N VAL A 29 2.00 -13.41 -11.53
CA VAL A 29 2.48 -12.06 -11.90
C VAL A 29 1.73 -10.98 -11.11
N LEU A 30 0.41 -11.15 -10.95
CA LEU A 30 -0.39 -10.25 -10.13
C LEU A 30 0.03 -10.34 -8.66
N ALA A 31 0.23 -11.54 -8.11
CA ALA A 31 0.68 -11.72 -6.73
C ALA A 31 2.04 -11.03 -6.47
N LEU A 32 3.03 -11.25 -7.34
CA LEU A 32 4.35 -10.61 -7.25
C LEU A 32 4.26 -9.08 -7.37
N SER A 33 3.38 -8.59 -8.24
CA SER A 33 3.15 -7.15 -8.42
C SER A 33 2.50 -6.53 -7.17
N LEU A 34 1.54 -7.23 -6.57
CA LEU A 34 0.88 -6.78 -5.34
C LEU A 34 1.88 -6.74 -4.17
N GLU A 35 2.68 -7.79 -4.02
CA GLU A 35 3.71 -7.89 -2.98
C GLU A 35 4.70 -6.71 -3.01
N LYS A 36 5.14 -6.33 -4.21
CA LYS A 36 6.11 -5.24 -4.40
C LYS A 36 5.50 -3.85 -4.47
N ARG A 37 4.24 -3.67 -4.90
CA ARG A 37 3.61 -2.36 -5.09
C ARG A 37 2.44 -2.08 -4.15
N SER A 38 1.44 -2.96 -4.09
CA SER A 38 0.19 -2.62 -3.38
C SER A 38 0.35 -2.78 -1.88
N ILE A 39 1.01 -3.87 -1.43
CA ILE A 39 1.26 -4.12 0.00
C ILE A 39 2.02 -2.97 0.65
N PRO A 40 3.17 -2.49 0.14
CA PRO A 40 3.88 -1.39 0.79
C PRO A 40 3.06 -0.09 0.84
N ARG A 41 2.23 0.19 -0.18
CA ARG A 41 1.33 1.37 -0.17
C ARG A 41 0.19 1.22 0.83
N CYS A 42 -0.45 0.05 0.91
CA CYS A 42 -1.50 -0.23 1.89
C CYS A 42 -0.96 -0.10 3.31
N ASN A 43 0.24 -0.60 3.58
CA ASN A 43 0.88 -0.48 4.89
C ASN A 43 1.09 0.99 5.30
N VAL A 44 1.51 1.85 4.36
CA VAL A 44 1.64 3.30 4.62
C VAL A 44 0.27 3.90 4.97
N LEU A 45 -0.78 3.60 4.19
CA LEU A 45 -2.13 4.10 4.47
C LEU A 45 -2.66 3.62 5.82
N GLU A 46 -2.38 2.38 6.19
CA GLU A 46 -2.74 1.81 7.49
C GLU A 46 -2.02 2.52 8.64
N VAL A 47 -0.70 2.72 8.54
CA VAL A 47 0.08 3.48 9.53
C VAL A 47 -0.50 4.88 9.71
N LEU A 48 -0.79 5.58 8.60
CA LEU A 48 -1.38 6.92 8.66
C LEU A 48 -2.75 6.92 9.32
N TYR A 49 -3.58 5.91 9.04
CA TYR A 49 -4.91 5.76 9.61
C TYR A 49 -4.85 5.50 11.13
N LEU A 50 -3.97 4.59 11.56
CA LEU A 50 -3.77 4.26 12.97
C LEU A 50 -3.19 5.43 13.77
N ASN A 51 -2.39 6.30 13.14
CA ASN A 51 -1.87 7.52 13.75
C ASN A 51 -2.87 8.69 13.70
N GLY A 52 -4.06 8.51 13.12
CA GLY A 52 -5.07 9.58 13.00
C GLY A 52 -4.66 10.74 12.07
N LEU A 53 -3.64 10.53 11.23
CA LEU A 53 -3.08 11.56 10.34
C LEU A 53 -3.87 11.72 9.04
N THR A 54 -4.66 10.71 8.69
CA THR A 54 -5.61 10.74 7.57
C THR A 54 -7.03 10.65 8.10
N GLY A 55 -7.96 11.28 7.39
CA GLY A 55 -9.39 11.06 7.60
C GLY A 55 -9.81 9.63 7.28
N LYS A 56 -11.14 9.39 7.27
CA LYS A 56 -11.74 8.07 7.07
C LYS A 56 -11.17 7.35 5.83
N LEU A 57 -10.51 6.21 6.06
CA LEU A 57 -10.00 5.35 5.00
C LEU A 57 -11.15 4.57 4.39
N ASN A 58 -11.72 5.07 3.29
CA ASN A 58 -12.74 4.36 2.52
C ASN A 58 -12.12 3.66 1.29
N ALA A 59 -12.86 2.70 0.72
CA ALA A 59 -12.39 1.93 -0.44
C ALA A 59 -12.00 2.82 -1.64
N GLY A 60 -12.69 3.96 -1.82
CA GLY A 60 -12.38 4.95 -2.85
C GLY A 60 -11.03 5.65 -2.64
N SER A 61 -10.71 6.04 -1.40
CA SER A 61 -9.43 6.66 -1.04
C SER A 61 -8.26 5.68 -1.23
N VAL A 62 -8.43 4.44 -0.77
CA VAL A 62 -7.42 3.38 -0.95
C VAL A 62 -7.17 3.12 -2.44
N THR A 63 -8.24 2.94 -3.22
CA THR A 63 -8.12 2.68 -4.66
C THR A 63 -7.44 3.86 -5.38
N SER A 64 -7.77 5.08 -5.00
CA SER A 64 -7.16 6.29 -5.56
C SER A 64 -5.66 6.35 -5.24
N ALA A 65 -5.28 6.07 -3.98
CA ALA A 65 -3.89 6.05 -3.55
C ALA A 65 -3.06 4.95 -4.24
N LEU A 66 -3.64 3.77 -4.46
CA LEU A 66 -2.98 2.67 -5.18
C LEU A 66 -2.79 2.94 -6.67
N LYS A 67 -3.65 3.75 -7.28
CA LYS A 67 -3.55 4.18 -8.68
C LYS A 67 -2.51 5.27 -8.91
N LEU A 68 -2.06 5.97 -7.86
CA LEU A 68 -1.05 7.01 -8.00
C LEU A 68 0.26 6.43 -8.53
N ASN A 69 0.95 7.24 -9.34
CA ASN A 69 2.35 6.98 -9.61
C ASN A 69 3.16 7.09 -8.31
N GLU A 70 4.36 6.51 -8.30
CA GLU A 70 5.16 6.42 -7.09
C GLU A 70 5.57 7.79 -6.53
N LYS A 71 5.97 8.72 -7.41
CA LYS A 71 6.34 10.08 -7.03
C LYS A 71 5.20 10.82 -6.32
N MET A 72 4.01 10.83 -6.91
CA MET A 72 2.83 11.48 -6.33
C MET A 72 2.39 10.79 -5.03
N PHE A 73 2.54 9.47 -4.93
CA PHE A 73 2.26 8.75 -3.69
C PHE A 73 3.22 9.18 -2.58
N LEU A 74 4.52 9.26 -2.88
CA LEU A 74 5.54 9.72 -1.94
C LEU A 74 5.26 11.15 -1.47
N GLU A 75 5.02 12.08 -2.39
CA GLU A 75 4.75 13.48 -2.05
C GLU A 75 3.50 13.62 -1.16
N LYS A 76 2.39 12.92 -1.50
CA LYS A 76 1.11 13.06 -0.80
C LYS A 76 1.03 12.32 0.54
N PHE A 77 1.63 11.14 0.65
CA PHE A 77 1.43 10.25 1.80
C PHE A 77 2.70 9.99 2.60
N VAL A 78 3.89 10.16 2.03
CA VAL A 78 5.14 9.82 2.73
C VAL A 78 5.84 11.10 3.19
N MET A 79 6.09 12.05 2.29
CA MET A 79 6.73 13.34 2.61
C MET A 79 5.83 14.21 3.47
N LYS A 80 4.53 14.29 3.17
CA LYS A 80 3.56 15.08 3.94
C LYS A 80 3.54 14.72 5.44
N TYR A 81 3.82 13.46 5.77
CA TYR A 81 3.76 12.96 7.14
C TYR A 81 5.14 12.52 7.65
N GLN A 82 6.23 12.93 7.00
CA GLN A 82 7.57 12.53 7.42
C GLN A 82 7.90 13.04 8.83
N ASP A 83 7.43 14.23 9.19
CA ASP A 83 7.71 14.84 10.49
C ASP A 83 6.92 14.15 11.60
N ALA A 84 5.73 13.64 11.27
CA ALA A 84 4.88 12.91 12.20
C ALA A 84 5.32 11.44 12.37
N VAL A 85 5.80 10.80 11.30
CA VAL A 85 6.22 9.38 11.31
C VAL A 85 7.50 9.18 10.49
N PRO A 86 8.67 9.65 10.97
CA PRO A 86 9.93 9.59 10.21
C PRO A 86 10.37 8.15 9.93
N LYS A 87 10.07 7.21 10.83
CA LYS A 87 10.36 5.77 10.66
C LYS A 87 9.62 5.14 9.48
N MET A 88 8.46 5.68 9.08
CA MET A 88 7.66 5.17 7.98
C MET A 88 8.36 5.34 6.63
N VAL A 89 8.99 6.50 6.41
CA VAL A 89 9.69 6.83 5.16
C VAL A 89 10.84 5.85 4.91
N ILE A 90 11.64 5.60 5.94
CA ILE A 90 12.80 4.70 5.91
C ILE A 90 12.33 3.26 5.63
N ALA A 91 11.31 2.80 6.35
CA ALA A 91 10.77 1.45 6.16
C ALA A 91 10.13 1.25 4.77
N TYR A 92 9.44 2.26 4.23
CA TYR A 92 8.83 2.19 2.90
C TYR A 92 9.90 2.13 1.80
N LYS A 93 10.91 3.02 1.83
CA LYS A 93 12.04 3.03 0.88
C LYS A 93 12.83 1.72 0.90
N SER A 94 13.05 1.15 2.08
CA SER A 94 13.75 -0.14 2.22
C SER A 94 12.95 -1.29 1.60
N LYS A 95 11.62 -1.35 1.81
CA LYS A 95 10.76 -2.42 1.27
C LYS A 95 10.60 -2.40 -0.25
N ILE A 96 10.66 -1.22 -0.86
CA ILE A 96 10.55 -1.06 -2.33
C ILE A 96 11.91 -1.15 -3.05
N GLY A 97 13.00 -1.39 -2.32
CA GLY A 97 14.34 -1.46 -2.90
C GLY A 97 14.91 -0.10 -3.36
N LEU A 98 14.31 1.02 -2.96
CA LEU A 98 14.78 2.38 -3.26
C LEU A 98 15.87 2.86 -2.29
N ALA A 99 16.66 1.94 -1.73
CA ALA A 99 17.70 2.26 -0.75
C ALA A 99 18.97 2.85 -1.39
N GLU A 100 19.04 2.99 -2.71
CA GLU A 100 20.30 3.32 -3.42
C GLU A 100 20.24 4.59 -4.28
N LEU A 101 19.39 5.56 -3.91
CA LEU A 101 19.44 6.91 -4.50
C LEU A 101 19.40 7.98 -3.42
N GLU A 102 20.30 7.83 -2.44
CA GLU A 102 20.93 8.98 -1.80
C GLU A 102 22.39 9.07 -2.29
N GLU A 103 22.59 9.20 -3.59
CA GLU A 103 23.90 9.65 -4.10
C GLU A 103 23.80 11.09 -4.60
N LYS A 104 24.29 11.97 -3.72
CA LYS A 104 25.07 13.18 -4.01
C LYS A 104 24.64 14.00 -5.23
N ASP A 105 23.81 15.01 -4.97
CA ASP A 105 24.08 16.33 -5.54
C ASP A 105 24.42 17.30 -4.40
N GLY A 106 25.46 16.92 -3.67
CA GLY A 106 26.41 17.89 -3.13
C GLY A 106 27.35 18.30 -4.25
N LEU A 107 26.88 19.16 -5.16
CA LEU A 107 27.75 20.00 -5.97
C LEU A 107 27.54 21.45 -5.53
N GLN A 108 27.97 21.75 -4.30
CA GLN A 108 28.50 23.08 -4.05
C GLN A 108 29.93 23.08 -4.56
N GLU A 109 30.11 23.40 -5.83
CA GLU A 109 31.37 23.93 -6.34
C GLU A 109 31.10 25.16 -7.21
N MET A 110 31.62 26.28 -6.67
CA MET A 110 32.25 27.41 -7.35
C MET A 110 31.41 28.47 -8.07
N GLN A 111 31.51 29.70 -7.55
CA GLN A 111 32.05 30.93 -8.21
C GLN A 111 31.46 32.14 -7.46
N LYS A 112 32.13 33.24 -7.14
CA LYS A 112 33.46 33.82 -7.37
C LYS A 112 33.39 35.18 -6.62
N GLY A 113 34.52 35.68 -6.10
CA GLY A 113 34.66 37.10 -5.72
C GLY A 113 35.24 37.29 -4.34
#